data_AF-A0A3D4USD3-F1
#
_entry.id   AF-A0A3D4USD3-F1
#
_cell.length_a   1.000
_cell.length_b   1.000
_cell.length_c   1.000
_cell.angle_alpha   90.00
_cell.angle_beta   90.00
_cell.angle_gamma   90.00
#
_symmetry.space_group_name_H-M   'P 1'
#
loop_
_entity.id
_entity.type
_entity.pdbx_description
1 polymer ?
#
loop_
_entity_poly.entity_id
_entity_poly.type
_entity_poly.pdbx_seq_one_letter_code
_entity_poly.pdbx_strand_id
1 'polypeptide(L)'
;FQANTSILPALADRNSLILADKKIHNSLIQGAVLSRATFKRFEHNNYDHLEELLKSAGSDRYNRIWIVSETVFSMDGDRNDIDRLIEISENYNALLYSDDAHAVGVLGEKGLGLNYGKGGIDISLGTFGKAFGSFGAYALCS
;
A
#
# COMPACT_ATOMS: atom_id res chain seq x y z
N PHE A 1 13.12 -2.92 -1.89
CA PHE A 1 13.68 -1.99 -0.90
C PHE A 1 13.67 -0.55 -1.42
N GLN A 2 14.52 -0.18 -2.37
CA GLN A 2 14.66 1.21 -2.84
C GLN A 2 13.35 1.83 -3.37
N ALA A 3 12.56 1.08 -4.14
CA ALA A 3 11.33 1.61 -4.75
C ALA A 3 10.33 2.17 -3.71
N ASN A 4 9.93 1.39 -2.70
CA ASN A 4 9.05 1.84 -1.62
C ASN A 4 9.60 3.07 -0.87
N THR A 5 10.91 3.06 -0.58
CA THR A 5 11.60 4.15 0.12
C THR A 5 11.69 5.43 -0.71
N SER A 6 11.55 5.35 -2.04
CA SER A 6 11.61 6.51 -2.94
C SER A 6 10.25 7.00 -3.42
N ILE A 7 9.29 6.10 -3.67
CA ILE A 7 7.98 6.45 -4.25
C ILE A 7 7.12 7.20 -3.23
N LEU A 8 6.95 6.66 -2.02
CA LEU A 8 6.13 7.29 -0.98
C LEU A 8 6.55 8.74 -0.68
N PRO A 9 7.84 9.07 -0.43
CA PRO A 9 8.24 10.46 -0.21
C PRO A 9 8.20 11.36 -1.46
N ALA A 10 8.09 10.78 -2.66
CA ALA A 10 7.87 11.57 -3.88
C ALA A 10 6.40 11.96 -4.06
N LEU A 11 5.47 11.15 -3.54
CA LEU A 11 4.02 11.32 -3.75
C LEU A 11 3.27 11.88 -2.52
N ALA A 12 3.84 11.71 -1.32
CA ALA A 12 3.30 12.24 -0.07
C ALA A 12 4.23 13.30 0.52
N ASP A 13 3.63 14.27 1.20
CA ASP A 13 4.31 15.42 1.79
C ASP A 13 3.74 15.75 3.18
N ARG A 14 4.20 16.86 3.79
CA ARG A 14 3.77 17.32 5.12
C ARG A 14 2.27 17.61 5.24
N ASN A 15 1.58 17.82 4.12
CA ASN A 15 0.13 18.05 4.07
C ASN A 15 -0.65 16.78 3.75
N SER A 16 0.03 15.63 3.72
CA SER A 16 -0.55 14.32 3.46
C SER A 16 -0.73 13.51 4.74
N LEU A 17 -1.65 12.56 4.71
CA LEU A 17 -1.81 11.50 5.72
C LEU A 17 -1.47 10.15 5.08
N ILE A 18 -0.68 9.33 5.77
CA ILE A 18 -0.42 7.94 5.40
C ILE A 18 -0.97 7.06 6.51
N LEU A 19 -1.91 6.19 6.15
CA LEU A 19 -2.49 5.12 6.97
C LEU A 19 -1.96 3.79 6.44
N ALA A 20 -1.08 3.14 7.21
CA ALA A 20 -0.49 1.87 6.79
C ALA A 20 -0.88 0.70 7.69
N ASP A 21 -0.96 -0.50 7.12
CA ASP A 21 -1.16 -1.71 7.91
C ASP A 21 -0.01 -1.88 8.91
N LYS A 22 -0.28 -2.33 10.12
CA LYS A 22 0.73 -2.47 11.19
C LYS A 22 1.93 -3.34 10.80
N LYS A 23 1.71 -4.33 9.92
CA LYS A 23 2.71 -5.33 9.52
C LYS A 23 3.36 -5.07 8.17
N ILE A 24 3.14 -3.90 7.55
CA ILE A 24 3.83 -3.58 6.28
C ILE A 24 5.35 -3.68 6.39
N HIS A 25 5.97 -3.99 5.27
CA HIS A 25 7.41 -4.16 5.14
C HIS A 25 8.16 -2.88 5.51
N ASN A 26 9.32 -3.04 6.15
CA ASN A 26 10.10 -1.93 6.69
C ASN A 26 10.46 -0.85 5.64
N SER A 27 10.59 -1.22 4.36
CA SER A 27 10.84 -0.22 3.30
C SER A 27 9.70 0.78 3.10
N LEU A 28 8.44 0.35 3.29
CA LEU A 28 7.26 1.23 3.22
C LEU A 28 7.22 2.13 4.46
N ILE A 29 7.55 1.61 5.64
CA ILE A 29 7.69 2.39 6.87
C ILE A 29 8.73 3.50 6.68
N GLN A 30 9.90 3.15 6.13
CA GLN A 30 10.95 4.13 5.84
C GLN A 30 10.51 5.17 4.82
N GLY A 31 9.82 4.76 3.75
CA GLY A 31 9.24 5.69 2.77
C GLY A 31 8.24 6.66 3.40
N ALA A 32 7.33 6.16 4.25
CA ALA A 32 6.36 6.98 4.97
C ALA A 32 7.05 7.99 5.90
N VAL A 33 8.06 7.57 6.67
CA VAL A 33 8.84 8.48 7.53
C VAL A 33 9.56 9.56 6.72
N LEU A 34 10.20 9.17 5.61
CA LEU A 34 10.92 10.12 4.74
C LEU A 34 10.01 11.14 4.07
N SER A 35 8.74 10.80 3.83
CA SER A 35 7.75 11.71 3.24
C SER A 35 7.43 12.93 4.12
N ARG A 36 7.68 12.81 5.43
CA ARG A 36 7.30 13.80 6.46
C ARG A 36 5.79 14.04 6.54
N ALA A 37 4.98 13.18 5.92
CA ALA A 37 3.53 13.15 6.09
C ALA A 37 3.15 12.83 7.54
N THR A 38 1.91 13.13 7.90
CA THR A 38 1.36 12.51 9.11
C THR A 38 1.28 11.01 8.86
N PHE A 39 1.93 10.21 9.69
CA PHE A 39 1.98 8.76 9.54
C PHE A 39 1.30 8.08 10.72
N LYS A 40 0.28 7.28 10.43
CA LYS A 40 -0.42 6.43 11.40
C LYS A 40 -0.48 5.00 10.89
N ARG A 41 -0.61 4.05 11.82
CA ARG A 41 -0.78 2.64 11.49
C ARG A 41 -2.14 2.16 12.00
N PHE A 42 -2.88 1.45 11.16
CA PHE A 42 -4.08 0.73 11.58
C PHE A 42 -3.70 -0.69 12.00
N GLU A 43 -4.55 -1.34 12.79
CA GLU A 43 -4.27 -2.71 13.26
C GLU A 43 -4.31 -3.66 12.06
N HIS A 44 -3.45 -4.67 12.09
CA HIS A 44 -3.22 -5.52 10.93
C HIS A 44 -4.50 -6.21 10.42
N ASN A 45 -4.81 -6.03 9.14
CA ASN A 45 -6.04 -6.48 8.48
C ASN A 45 -7.35 -6.06 9.19
N ASN A 46 -7.30 -5.01 10.04
CA ASN A 46 -8.48 -4.47 10.71
C ASN A 46 -9.01 -3.25 9.94
N TYR A 47 -9.97 -3.50 9.06
CA TYR A 47 -10.58 -2.47 8.21
C TYR A 47 -11.49 -1.52 8.99
N ASP A 48 -12.10 -1.97 10.10
CA ASP A 48 -12.90 -1.10 10.96
C ASP A 48 -12.03 0.00 11.57
N HIS A 49 -10.85 -0.36 12.09
CA HIS A 49 -9.89 0.61 12.63
C HIS A 49 -9.35 1.54 11.53
N LEU A 50 -9.11 1.03 10.32
CA LEU A 50 -8.75 1.87 9.17
C LEU A 50 -9.85 2.92 8.90
N GLU A 51 -11.11 2.51 8.83
CA GLU A 51 -12.24 3.41 8.61
C GLU A 51 -12.43 4.41 9.77
N GLU A 52 -12.21 4.00 11.02
CA GLU A 52 -12.20 4.93 12.16
C GLU A 52 -11.13 6.01 11.99
N LEU A 53 -9.92 5.64 11.56
CA LEU A 53 -8.85 6.59 11.30
C LEU A 53 -9.20 7.52 10.13
N LEU A 54 -9.80 7.00 9.06
CA LEU A 54 -10.26 7.80 7.92
C LEU A 54 -11.35 8.80 8.33
N LYS A 55 -12.37 8.37 9.09
CA LYS A 55 -13.40 9.24 9.66
C LYS A 55 -12.79 10.33 10.55
N SER A 56 -11.80 9.97 11.37
CA SER A 56 -11.13 10.91 12.27
C SER A 56 -10.24 11.94 11.56
N ALA A 57 -9.77 11.63 10.35
CA ALA A 57 -8.91 12.52 9.58
C ALA A 57 -9.67 13.77 9.12
N GLY A 58 -10.95 13.62 8.78
CA GLY A 58 -11.79 14.67 8.21
C GLY A 58 -11.39 15.00 6.76
N SER A 59 -12.35 15.53 5.98
CA SER A 59 -12.15 15.79 4.54
C SER A 59 -11.14 16.91 4.23
N ASP A 60 -10.96 17.87 5.14
CA ASP A 60 -10.29 19.14 4.81
C ASP A 60 -8.91 19.29 5.46
N ARG A 61 -8.48 18.29 6.26
CA ARG A 61 -7.23 18.39 7.03
C ARG A 61 -5.99 18.05 6.20
N TYR A 62 -6.16 17.20 5.19
CA TYR A 62 -5.06 16.68 4.40
C TYR A 62 -5.39 16.83 2.93
N ASN A 63 -4.40 17.25 2.13
CA ASN A 63 -4.58 17.37 0.68
C ASN A 63 -4.66 16.00 0.01
N ARG A 64 -4.04 14.99 0.63
CA ARG A 64 -3.99 13.60 0.16
C ARG A 64 -3.99 12.66 1.35
N ILE A 65 -4.77 11.59 1.26
CA ILE A 65 -4.77 10.49 2.22
C ILE A 65 -4.32 9.24 1.46
N TRP A 66 -3.32 8.54 1.96
CA TRP A 66 -2.79 7.30 1.41
C TRP A 66 -3.12 6.14 2.32
N ILE A 67 -3.69 5.08 1.77
CA ILE A 67 -3.81 3.77 2.39
C ILE A 67 -2.68 2.90 1.84
N VAL A 68 -1.90 2.28 2.72
CA VAL A 68 -0.70 1.51 2.33
C VAL A 68 -0.77 0.10 2.92
N SER A 69 -0.70 -0.92 2.06
CA SER A 69 -0.76 -2.32 2.47
C SER A 69 0.08 -3.24 1.56
N GLU A 70 0.28 -4.48 2.00
CA GLU A 70 0.84 -5.58 1.20
C GLU A 70 -0.26 -6.59 0.89
N THR A 71 -0.27 -7.14 -0.32
CA THR A 71 -1.23 -8.20 -0.68
C THR A 71 -0.92 -9.53 0.03
N VAL A 72 0.37 -9.81 0.24
CA VAL A 72 0.87 -10.95 1.00
C VAL A 72 1.96 -10.45 1.95
N PHE A 73 1.71 -10.56 3.25
CA PHE A 73 2.63 -10.07 4.27
C PHE A 73 3.83 -11.02 4.43
N SER A 74 5.05 -10.47 4.33
CA SER A 74 6.27 -11.28 4.17
C SER A 74 6.57 -12.24 5.31
N MET A 75 6.17 -11.90 6.54
CA MET A 75 6.56 -12.65 7.75
C MET A 75 5.58 -13.77 8.07
N ASP A 76 4.28 -13.50 7.94
CA ASP A 76 3.22 -14.42 8.35
C ASP A 76 2.61 -15.17 7.15
N GLY A 77 2.79 -14.66 5.94
CA GLY A 77 2.27 -15.24 4.70
C GLY A 77 0.75 -15.11 4.54
N ASP A 78 0.09 -14.41 5.46
CA ASP A 78 -1.31 -14.06 5.37
C ASP A 78 -1.53 -12.92 4.36
N ARG A 79 -2.79 -12.63 4.06
CA ARG A 79 -3.20 -11.79 2.94
C ARG A 79 -4.15 -10.72 3.38
N ASN A 80 -4.12 -9.59 2.71
CA ASN A 80 -5.18 -8.60 2.81
C ASN A 80 -6.40 -9.01 1.95
N ASP A 81 -7.51 -8.34 2.20
CA ASP A 81 -8.65 -8.25 1.29
C ASP A 81 -8.47 -6.99 0.43
N ILE A 82 -7.86 -7.17 -0.74
CA ILE A 82 -7.58 -6.06 -1.67
C ILE A 82 -8.86 -5.39 -2.18
N ASP A 83 -9.93 -6.16 -2.37
CA ASP A 83 -11.21 -5.64 -2.86
C ASP A 83 -11.85 -4.72 -1.81
N ARG A 84 -11.78 -5.13 -0.53
CA ARG A 84 -12.24 -4.28 0.58
C ARG A 84 -11.40 -3.00 0.71
N LEU A 85 -10.09 -3.08 0.53
CA LEU A 85 -9.23 -1.90 0.56
C LEU A 85 -9.54 -0.92 -0.57
N ILE A 86 -9.81 -1.42 -1.78
CA ILE A 86 -10.23 -0.60 -2.93
C ILE A 86 -11.56 0.11 -2.63
N GLU A 87 -12.55 -0.63 -2.12
CA GLU A 87 -13.84 -0.06 -1.75
C GLU A 87 -13.69 1.05 -0.69
N ILE A 88 -12.85 0.83 0.32
CA ILE A 88 -12.56 1.83 1.35
C ILE A 88 -11.83 3.03 0.74
N SER A 89 -10.82 2.84 -0.10
CA SER A 89 -10.11 3.96 -0.71
C SER A 89 -11.06 4.84 -1.53
N GLU A 90 -11.96 4.24 -2.31
CA GLU A 90 -12.94 4.96 -3.12
C GLU A 90 -13.95 5.71 -2.23
N ASN A 91 -14.52 5.05 -1.21
CA ASN A 91 -15.52 5.63 -0.31
C ASN A 91 -15.00 6.85 0.47
N TYR A 92 -13.71 6.88 0.79
CA TYR A 92 -13.09 7.97 1.54
C TYR A 92 -12.23 8.91 0.67
N ASN A 93 -12.27 8.77 -0.65
CA ASN A 93 -11.45 9.53 -1.59
C ASN A 93 -9.96 9.52 -1.19
N ALA A 94 -9.48 8.35 -0.76
CA ALA A 94 -8.09 8.10 -0.43
C ALA A 94 -7.40 7.38 -1.59
N LEU A 95 -6.09 7.54 -1.67
CA LEU A 95 -5.23 6.87 -2.65
C LEU A 95 -4.73 5.54 -2.08
N LEU A 96 -4.66 4.49 -2.89
CA LEU A 96 -4.24 3.15 -2.49
C LEU A 96 -2.85 2.80 -3.04
N TYR A 97 -1.92 2.53 -2.13
CA TYR A 97 -0.62 1.93 -2.42
C TYR A 97 -0.64 0.46 -1.98
N SER A 98 -0.56 -0.45 -2.94
CA SER A 98 -0.54 -1.89 -2.69
C SER A 98 0.80 -2.51 -3.15
N ASP A 99 1.54 -3.11 -2.23
CA ASP A 99 2.77 -3.86 -2.52
C ASP A 99 2.44 -5.35 -2.75
N ASP A 100 2.63 -5.80 -3.99
CA ASP A 100 2.31 -7.14 -4.48
C ASP A 100 3.58 -8.02 -4.60
N ALA A 101 4.70 -7.60 -4.00
CA ALA A 101 6.00 -8.22 -4.22
C ALA A 101 6.06 -9.71 -3.86
N HIS A 102 5.29 -10.17 -2.87
CA HIS A 102 5.22 -11.59 -2.49
C HIS A 102 4.17 -12.40 -3.26
N ALA A 103 3.26 -11.74 -3.98
CA ALA A 103 2.23 -12.41 -4.76
C ALA A 103 2.60 -12.52 -6.24
N VAL A 104 3.28 -11.52 -6.82
CA VAL A 104 3.70 -11.59 -8.22
C VAL A 104 4.66 -12.76 -8.47
N GLY A 105 4.39 -13.50 -9.53
CA GLY A 105 5.05 -14.75 -9.90
C GLY A 105 4.61 -15.99 -9.10
N VAL A 106 3.69 -15.84 -8.15
CA VAL A 106 3.23 -16.93 -7.26
C VAL A 106 1.71 -17.09 -7.27
N LEU A 107 0.98 -15.99 -7.09
CA LEU A 107 -0.48 -15.93 -6.93
C LEU A 107 -1.15 -15.15 -8.06
N GLY A 108 -2.48 -15.24 -8.11
CA GLY A 108 -3.29 -14.61 -9.16
C GLY A 108 -3.28 -15.40 -10.46
N GLU A 109 -4.07 -14.92 -11.44
CA GLU A 109 -4.13 -15.57 -12.75
C GLU A 109 -2.73 -15.63 -13.36
N LYS A 110 -2.26 -16.83 -13.71
CA LYS A 110 -0.93 -17.05 -14.33
C LYS A 110 0.25 -16.48 -13.52
N GLY A 111 0.09 -16.28 -12.20
CA GLY A 111 1.12 -15.68 -11.36
C GLY A 111 1.26 -14.16 -11.56
N LEU A 112 0.23 -13.47 -12.07
CA LEU A 112 0.30 -12.03 -12.32
C LEU A 112 0.18 -11.16 -11.06
N GLY A 113 0.04 -11.78 -9.88
CA GLY A 113 -0.13 -11.08 -8.61
C GLY A 113 -1.60 -10.87 -8.25
N LEU A 114 -1.85 -10.45 -7.00
CA LEU A 114 -3.21 -10.25 -6.49
C LEU A 114 -3.79 -8.88 -6.88
N ASN A 115 -2.93 -7.94 -7.30
CA ASN A 115 -3.37 -6.66 -7.86
C ASN A 115 -3.79 -6.77 -9.34
N TYR A 116 -3.51 -7.89 -10.02
CA TYR A 116 -3.83 -8.04 -11.45
C TYR A 116 -5.34 -7.96 -11.71
N GLY A 117 -5.72 -7.14 -12.70
CA GLY A 117 -7.11 -6.96 -13.11
C GLY A 117 -7.98 -6.18 -12.13
N LYS A 118 -7.39 -5.60 -11.07
CA LYS A 118 -8.08 -4.76 -10.09
C LYS A 118 -7.98 -3.28 -10.48
N GLY A 119 -9.11 -2.58 -10.51
CA GLY A 119 -9.17 -1.12 -10.58
C GLY A 119 -9.02 -0.50 -9.18
N GLY A 120 -8.86 0.83 -9.11
CA GLY A 120 -8.83 1.57 -7.84
C GLY A 120 -7.53 1.43 -7.02
N ILE A 121 -6.46 0.87 -7.60
CA ILE A 121 -5.13 0.85 -7.02
C ILE A 121 -4.27 1.92 -7.69
N ASP A 122 -3.96 3.01 -6.97
CA ASP A 122 -3.18 4.13 -7.52
C ASP A 122 -1.72 3.76 -7.77
N ILE A 123 -1.12 2.99 -6.85
CA ILE A 123 0.24 2.48 -7.00
C ILE A 123 0.25 0.99 -6.68
N SER A 124 0.52 0.17 -7.69
CA SER A 124 0.81 -1.26 -7.52
C SER A 124 2.31 -1.50 -7.64
N LEU A 125 2.95 -1.96 -6.57
CA LEU A 125 4.38 -2.26 -6.56
C LEU A 125 4.62 -3.76 -6.74
N GLY A 126 5.63 -4.12 -7.53
CA GLY A 126 6.17 -5.48 -7.56
C GLY A 126 7.70 -5.50 -7.56
N THR A 127 8.27 -6.72 -7.51
CA THR A 127 9.73 -6.90 -7.50
C THR A 127 10.16 -8.00 -8.46
N PHE A 128 11.32 -7.79 -9.09
CA PHE A 128 12.03 -8.83 -9.84
C PHE A 128 12.92 -9.71 -8.94
N GLY A 129 13.16 -9.29 -7.69
CA GLY A 129 14.08 -9.93 -6.75
C GLY A 129 13.56 -11.17 -6.00
N LYS A 130 12.34 -11.64 -6.29
CA LYS A 130 11.71 -12.79 -5.63
C LYS A 130 11.39 -13.89 -6.64
N ALA A 131 10.11 -14.12 -6.95
CA ALA A 131 9.67 -15.20 -7.83
C ALA A 131 10.31 -15.15 -9.23
N PHE A 132 10.66 -13.95 -9.72
CA PHE A 132 11.31 -13.76 -11.01
C PHE A 132 12.83 -14.04 -11.03
N GLY A 133 13.47 -14.25 -9.88
CA GLY A 133 14.89 -14.65 -9.80
C GLY A 133 15.90 -13.65 -10.39
N SER A 134 15.53 -12.37 -10.48
CA SER A 134 16.36 -11.30 -11.06
C SER A 134 16.60 -10.19 -10.02
N PHE A 135 16.83 -8.95 -10.44
CA PHE A 135 17.04 -7.81 -9.56
C PHE A 135 16.20 -6.60 -9.99
N GLY A 136 15.76 -5.82 -9.01
CA GLY A 136 15.00 -4.59 -9.22
C GLY A 136 13.54 -4.67 -8.76
N ALA A 137 12.84 -3.57 -8.96
CA ALA A 137 11.43 -3.40 -8.63
C ALA A 137 10.78 -2.45 -9.64
N TYR A 138 9.45 -2.46 -9.67
CA TYR A 138 8.66 -1.62 -10.56
C TYR A 138 7.42 -1.10 -9.82
N ALA A 139 6.85 -0.02 -10.35
CA ALA A 139 5.55 0.48 -9.96
C ALA A 139 4.67 0.57 -11.21
N LEU A 140 3.41 0.17 -11.08
CA LEU A 140 2.37 0.32 -12.09
C LEU A 140 1.37 1.36 -11.58
N CYS A 141 1.03 2.31 -12.44
CA CYS A 141 0.07 3.39 -12.20
C CYS A 141 -0.50 3.88 -13.54
N SER A 142 -1.60 4.65 -13.51
CA SER A 142 -2.20 5.30 -14.67
C SER A 142 -1.76 6.75 -14.85
#